data_AF-R8BNX6-F1
#
_entry.id   AF-R8BNX6-F1
#
_cell.length_a   1.000
_cell.length_b   1.000
_cell.length_c   1.000
_cell.angle_alpha   90.00
_cell.angle_beta   90.00
_cell.angle_gamma   90.00
#
_symmetry.space_group_name_H-M   'P 1'
#
loop_
_entity.id
_entity.type
_entity.pdbx_description
1 polymer ?
#
loop_
_entity_poly.entity_id
_entity_poly.type
_entity_poly.pdbx_seq_one_letter_code
_entity_poly.pdbx_strand_id
1 'polypeptide(L)'
;MDLDRYLGAQIPLDFSNPKPWVLSRHIENLVSRIQGEPDKRSQKTRDKNDIGDRHLHMSFAELQRMRLRELQCRLVKSIVDMRIDPRTPVDWEANLKEYIQAVRDYDFMTECSQRASDPFDVSAERLTDDEIMQRAAFVRNAWQTDEEFHALDAVMPLGTGPFSKSWEAQRNPIGGTRHASIRKTWYGAFLERLGFAILGAGFLLAPMWIMVLHKTRNTCLITTTAFVVVFGTLLAWRMEKPADVIAGTLAYAAVLVVFVGLAV
;
A
#
# COMPACT_ATOMS: atom_id res chain seq x y z
N MET A 1 -30.05 13.88 -9.59
CA MET A 1 -29.02 14.83 -9.09
C MET A 1 -27.85 14.94 -10.09
N ASP A 2 -27.62 16.11 -10.69
CA ASP A 2 -26.59 16.39 -11.73
C ASP A 2 -25.14 16.27 -11.19
N LEU A 3 -24.48 15.11 -11.36
CA LEU A 3 -23.07 14.95 -10.98
C LEU A 3 -22.14 15.78 -11.89
N ASP A 4 -22.49 15.90 -13.17
CA ASP A 4 -21.68 16.63 -14.18
C ASP A 4 -21.61 18.14 -13.91
N ARG A 5 -22.61 18.70 -13.21
CA ARG A 5 -22.61 20.12 -12.83
C ARG A 5 -21.68 20.41 -11.64
N TYR A 6 -21.36 19.39 -10.83
CA TYR A 6 -20.37 19.48 -9.75
C TYR A 6 -18.93 19.20 -10.22
N LEU A 7 -18.75 18.43 -11.30
CA LEU A 7 -17.43 18.06 -11.83
C LEU A 7 -16.75 19.19 -12.61
N GLY A 8 -17.51 20.15 -13.15
CA GLY A 8 -16.98 21.26 -13.97
C GLY A 8 -16.84 22.62 -13.27
N ALA A 9 -17.48 22.82 -12.12
CA ALA A 9 -17.44 24.09 -11.40
C ALA A 9 -16.27 24.09 -10.40
N GLN A 10 -15.31 25.01 -10.56
CA GLN A 10 -14.30 25.23 -9.53
C GLN A 10 -14.99 25.77 -8.27
N ILE A 11 -15.33 24.88 -7.34
CA ILE A 11 -15.84 25.27 -6.04
C ILE A 11 -14.72 26.10 -5.36
N PRO A 12 -15.00 27.32 -4.90
CA PRO A 12 -13.99 28.11 -4.20
C PRO A 12 -13.65 27.47 -2.85
N LEU A 13 -12.40 27.61 -2.41
CA LEU A 13 -11.97 27.10 -1.11
C LEU A 13 -12.56 27.99 -0.01
N ASP A 14 -13.49 27.42 0.76
CA ASP A 14 -14.01 28.04 1.98
C ASP A 14 -13.37 27.38 3.22
N PHE A 15 -12.59 28.14 3.98
CA PHE A 15 -11.96 27.67 5.21
C PHE A 15 -12.95 27.46 6.37
N SER A 16 -14.16 28.03 6.29
CA SER A 16 -15.21 27.83 7.29
C SER A 16 -16.01 26.55 7.06
N ASN A 17 -16.12 26.12 5.80
CA ASN A 17 -16.69 24.83 5.43
C ASN A 17 -15.88 24.18 4.29
N PRO A 18 -14.75 23.52 4.58
CA PRO A 18 -13.89 22.96 3.54
C PRO A 18 -14.48 21.73 2.86
N LYS A 19 -15.54 21.12 3.41
CA LYS A 19 -16.09 19.83 2.95
C LYS A 19 -16.49 19.79 1.47
N PRO A 20 -17.23 20.78 0.92
CA PRO A 20 -17.64 20.75 -0.49
C PRO A 20 -16.43 20.83 -1.44
N TRP A 21 -15.45 21.68 -1.09
CA TRP A 21 -14.21 21.80 -1.85
C TRP A 21 -13.40 20.50 -1.83
N VAL A 22 -13.21 19.92 -0.65
CA VAL A 22 -12.48 18.65 -0.48
C VAL A 22 -13.18 17.53 -1.27
N LEU A 23 -14.50 17.43 -1.18
CA LEU A 23 -15.27 16.42 -1.90
C LEU A 23 -15.06 16.54 -3.42
N SER A 24 -15.18 17.73 -4.01
CA SER A 24 -14.97 17.92 -5.45
C SER A 24 -13.58 17.49 -5.95
N ARG A 25 -12.55 17.56 -5.11
CA ARG A 25 -11.18 17.20 -5.48
C ARG A 25 -10.87 15.71 -5.39
N HIS A 26 -11.63 14.97 -4.57
CA HIS A 26 -11.40 13.56 -4.32
C HIS A 26 -12.49 12.65 -4.91
N ILE A 27 -13.63 13.20 -5.35
CA ILE A 27 -14.79 12.43 -5.80
C ILE A 27 -14.47 11.47 -6.96
N GLU A 28 -13.58 11.86 -7.87
CA GLU A 28 -13.16 11.02 -9.00
C GLU A 28 -12.36 9.79 -8.56
N ASN A 29 -11.65 9.88 -7.44
CA ASN A 29 -10.86 8.77 -6.90
C ASN A 29 -11.65 7.93 -5.87
N LEU A 30 -12.78 8.44 -5.37
CA LEU A 30 -13.64 7.71 -4.42
C LEU A 30 -14.24 6.45 -5.07
N VAL A 31 -14.63 6.55 -6.33
CA VAL A 31 -15.22 5.46 -7.10
C VAL A 31 -14.49 5.38 -8.42
N SER A 32 -13.58 4.41 -8.52
CA SER A 32 -12.85 4.17 -9.76
C SER A 32 -13.45 2.98 -10.51
N ARG A 33 -13.48 3.10 -11.84
CA ARG A 33 -13.80 2.00 -12.73
C ARG A 33 -12.49 1.34 -13.16
N ILE A 34 -12.26 0.10 -12.74
CA ILE A 34 -11.16 -0.68 -13.30
C ILE A 34 -11.64 -1.25 -14.63
N GLN A 35 -11.01 -0.81 -15.73
CA GLN A 35 -11.14 -1.50 -17.00
C GLN A 35 -10.36 -2.80 -16.86
N GLY A 36 -11.06 -3.94 -16.85
CA GLY A 36 -10.41 -5.25 -16.93
C GLY A 36 -9.52 -5.28 -18.17
N GLU A 37 -8.26 -5.66 -17.99
CA GLU A 37 -7.36 -5.84 -19.13
C GLU A 37 -7.96 -6.93 -20.04
N PRO A 38 -8.18 -6.66 -21.34
CA PRO A 38 -8.92 -7.57 -22.20
C PRO A 38 -8.17 -8.90 -22.28
N ASP A 39 -8.80 -9.95 -21.74
CA ASP A 39 -8.28 -11.30 -21.81
C ASP A 39 -8.09 -11.69 -23.28
N LYS A 40 -6.82 -11.82 -23.70
CA LYS A 40 -6.44 -12.07 -25.10
C LYS A 40 -6.99 -13.40 -25.64
N ARG A 41 -7.59 -14.25 -24.80
CA ARG A 41 -8.22 -15.52 -25.19
C ARG A 41 -9.66 -15.38 -25.70
N SER A 42 -10.39 -14.30 -25.39
CA SER A 42 -11.81 -14.17 -25.74
C SER A 42 -12.09 -13.48 -27.08
N GLN A 43 -11.06 -13.18 -27.87
CA GLN A 43 -11.21 -12.37 -29.09
C GLN A 43 -11.91 -13.07 -30.28
N LYS A 44 -12.34 -14.34 -30.14
CA LYS A 44 -12.86 -15.12 -31.27
C LYS A 44 -14.40 -15.16 -31.42
N THR A 45 -15.16 -14.63 -30.47
CA THR A 45 -16.63 -14.51 -30.58
C THR A 45 -17.07 -13.17 -30.04
N ARG A 46 -16.92 -12.13 -30.88
CA ARG A 46 -17.37 -10.77 -30.59
C ARG A 46 -18.86 -10.68 -30.89
N ASP A 47 -19.67 -11.04 -29.90
CA ASP A 47 -21.07 -10.63 -29.88
C ASP A 47 -21.15 -9.17 -29.39
N LYS A 48 -21.94 -8.35 -30.07
CA LYS A 48 -21.93 -6.87 -29.92
C LYS A 48 -22.61 -6.35 -28.64
N ASN A 49 -23.05 -7.24 -27.76
CA ASN A 49 -23.78 -6.89 -26.53
C ASN A 49 -22.98 -7.12 -25.24
N ASP A 50 -21.68 -7.42 -25.32
CA ASP A 50 -20.85 -7.58 -24.14
C ASP A 50 -20.53 -6.20 -23.55
N ILE A 51 -21.42 -5.75 -22.65
CA ILE A 51 -21.17 -4.65 -21.73
C ILE A 51 -19.99 -5.09 -20.89
N GLY A 52 -18.78 -4.76 -21.37
CA GLY A 52 -17.53 -5.30 -20.82
C GLY A 52 -17.49 -5.25 -19.31
N ASP A 53 -16.91 -6.30 -18.73
CA ASP A 53 -16.73 -6.51 -17.29
C ASP A 53 -16.23 -5.22 -16.61
N ARG A 54 -17.18 -4.48 -16.06
CA ARG A 54 -16.99 -3.15 -15.47
C ARG A 54 -16.86 -3.36 -13.97
N HIS A 55 -15.63 -3.48 -13.49
CA HIS A 55 -15.35 -3.67 -12.06
C HIS A 55 -15.34 -2.31 -11.36
N LEU A 56 -16.15 -2.20 -10.31
CA LEU A 56 -16.30 -0.99 -9.49
C LEU A 56 -15.49 -1.14 -8.21
N HIS A 57 -14.67 -0.14 -7.89
CA HIS A 57 -13.84 -0.13 -6.70
C HIS A 57 -14.06 1.17 -5.93
N MET A 58 -14.24 1.05 -4.62
CA MET A 58 -14.41 2.17 -3.71
C MET A 58 -13.22 2.22 -2.74
N SER A 59 -12.50 3.34 -2.75
CA SER A 59 -11.29 3.50 -1.94
C SER A 59 -11.57 4.25 -0.64
N PHE A 60 -11.43 3.57 0.50
CA PHE A 60 -11.50 4.25 1.80
C PHE A 60 -10.24 5.08 2.09
N ALA A 61 -9.11 4.78 1.42
CA ALA A 61 -7.92 5.60 1.49
C ALA A 61 -8.18 7.04 1.01
N GLU A 62 -9.04 7.22 0.00
CA GLU A 62 -9.46 8.54 -0.45
C GLU A 62 -10.31 9.28 0.58
N LEU A 63 -11.20 8.59 1.31
CA LEU A 63 -11.93 9.19 2.42
C LEU A 63 -10.97 9.68 3.53
N GLN A 64 -9.91 8.93 3.79
CA GLN A 64 -8.89 9.35 4.76
C GLN A 64 -8.09 10.56 4.25
N ARG A 65 -7.77 10.62 2.95
CA ARG A 65 -7.15 11.80 2.33
C ARG A 65 -8.05 13.04 2.43
N MET A 66 -9.35 12.87 2.23
CA MET A 66 -10.33 13.94 2.44
C MET A 66 -10.32 14.42 3.89
N ARG A 67 -10.34 13.50 4.87
CA ARG A 67 -10.29 13.85 6.31
C ARG A 67 -9.01 14.61 6.66
N LEU A 68 -7.86 14.17 6.17
CA LEU A 68 -6.59 14.86 6.37
C LEU A 68 -6.63 16.30 5.84
N ARG A 69 -7.23 16.49 4.66
CA ARG A 69 -7.34 17.81 4.04
C ARG A 69 -8.28 18.74 4.81
N GLU A 70 -9.40 18.21 5.31
CA GLU A 70 -10.32 18.96 6.19
C GLU A 70 -9.62 19.42 7.47
N LEU A 71 -8.90 18.53 8.17
CA LEU A 71 -8.16 18.86 9.38
C LEU A 71 -7.04 19.87 9.11
N GLN A 72 -6.35 19.74 7.98
CA GLN A 72 -5.33 20.71 7.55
C GLN A 72 -5.93 22.11 7.37
N CYS A 73 -7.08 22.24 6.70
CA CYS A 73 -7.77 23.52 6.53
C CYS A 73 -8.15 24.14 7.88
N ARG A 74 -8.65 23.34 8.82
CA ARG A 74 -9.00 23.81 10.18
C ARG A 74 -7.78 24.32 10.93
N LEU A 75 -6.67 23.58 10.91
CA LEU A 75 -5.42 24.00 11.55
C LEU A 75 -4.85 25.28 10.96
N VAL A 76 -4.85 25.40 9.64
CA VAL A 76 -4.40 26.63 8.96
C VAL A 76 -5.26 27.82 9.37
N LYS A 77 -6.58 27.65 9.41
CA LYS A 77 -7.49 28.68 9.90
C LYS A 77 -7.15 29.08 11.35
N SER A 78 -6.97 28.11 12.23
CA SER A 78 -6.56 28.35 13.62
C SER A 78 -5.28 29.17 13.75
N ILE A 79 -4.26 28.88 12.93
CA ILE A 79 -2.98 29.62 12.92
C ILE A 79 -3.19 31.05 12.43
N VAL A 80 -3.99 31.25 11.38
CA VAL A 80 -4.31 32.59 10.85
C VAL A 80 -5.09 33.41 11.87
N ASP A 81 -6.10 32.80 12.50
CA ASP A 81 -6.92 33.44 13.53
C ASP A 81 -6.07 33.84 14.73
N MET A 82 -5.16 32.99 15.21
CA MET A 82 -4.21 33.33 16.29
C MET A 82 -3.28 34.49 15.92
N ARG A 83 -2.91 34.63 14.64
CA ARG A 83 -2.05 35.71 14.17
C ARG A 83 -2.79 37.06 14.09
N ILE A 84 -4.10 37.02 13.81
CA ILE A 84 -4.94 38.23 13.67
C ILE A 84 -5.52 38.65 15.03
N ASP A 85 -6.05 37.70 15.81
CA ASP A 85 -6.59 37.93 17.14
C ASP A 85 -6.06 36.89 18.16
N PRO A 86 -5.04 37.25 18.95
CA PRO A 86 -4.46 36.39 19.98
C PRO A 86 -5.42 35.99 21.12
N ARG A 87 -6.62 36.58 21.20
CA ARG A 87 -7.57 36.35 22.30
C ARG A 87 -8.60 35.28 22.02
N THR A 88 -8.67 34.75 20.80
CA THR A 88 -9.65 33.72 20.45
C THR A 88 -9.20 32.38 21.04
N PRO A 89 -10.00 31.73 21.92
CA PRO A 89 -9.71 30.37 22.37
C PRO A 89 -9.97 29.42 21.20
N VAL A 90 -8.94 29.15 20.42
CA VAL A 90 -9.00 28.22 19.31
C VAL A 90 -8.64 26.83 19.84
N ASP A 91 -9.47 25.83 19.56
CA ASP A 91 -9.24 24.41 19.93
C ASP A 91 -8.15 23.76 19.04
N TRP A 92 -7.04 24.47 18.84
CA TRP A 92 -5.98 24.07 17.91
C TRP A 92 -5.23 22.83 18.42
N GLU A 93 -5.12 22.65 19.74
CA GLU A 93 -4.47 21.49 20.35
C GLU A 93 -5.23 20.18 20.05
N ALA A 94 -6.55 20.18 20.21
CA ALA A 94 -7.36 19.01 19.87
C ALA A 94 -7.33 18.72 18.37
N ASN A 95 -7.48 19.75 17.53
CA ASN A 95 -7.38 19.60 16.08
C ASN A 95 -6.00 19.10 15.65
N LEU A 96 -4.92 19.51 16.31
CA LEU A 96 -3.55 19.05 16.03
C LEU A 96 -3.39 17.58 16.40
N LYS A 97 -3.91 17.18 17.58
CA LYS A 97 -3.92 15.78 18.01
C LYS A 97 -4.69 14.90 17.03
N GLU A 98 -5.87 15.34 16.60
CA GLU A 98 -6.66 14.63 15.58
C GLU A 98 -5.94 14.54 14.24
N TYR A 99 -5.24 15.60 13.83
CA TYR A 99 -4.45 15.58 12.61
C TYR A 99 -3.29 14.59 12.68
N ILE A 100 -2.52 14.60 13.78
CA ILE A 100 -1.43 13.63 14.01
C ILE A 100 -1.97 12.20 14.00
N GLN A 101 -3.11 11.96 14.66
CA GLN A 101 -3.73 10.65 14.64
C GLN A 101 -4.16 10.25 13.23
N ALA A 102 -4.78 11.15 12.48
CA ALA A 102 -5.19 10.89 11.11
C ALA A 102 -4.00 10.58 10.17
N VAL A 103 -2.84 11.22 10.40
CA VAL A 103 -1.61 10.91 9.65
C VAL A 103 -1.12 9.49 10.00
N ARG A 104 -1.09 9.13 11.29
CA ARG A 104 -0.74 7.76 11.70
C ARG A 104 -1.68 6.71 11.14
N ASP A 105 -2.98 6.99 11.15
CA ASP A 105 -4.01 6.12 10.59
C ASP A 105 -3.80 5.97 9.07
N TYR A 106 -3.39 7.03 8.37
CA TYR A 106 -3.06 6.98 6.94
C TYR A 106 -1.81 6.15 6.64
N ASP A 107 -0.76 6.29 7.46
CA ASP A 107 0.44 5.46 7.34
C ASP A 107 0.09 3.98 7.56
N PHE A 108 -0.77 3.68 8.55
CA PHE A 108 -1.29 2.33 8.78
C PHE A 108 -2.09 1.80 7.58
N MET A 109 -2.94 2.63 6.95
CA MET A 109 -3.65 2.25 5.72
C MET A 109 -2.68 1.95 4.57
N THR A 110 -1.59 2.71 4.46
CA THR A 110 -0.55 2.50 3.46
C THR A 110 0.23 1.19 3.68
N GLU A 111 0.48 0.81 4.93
CA GLU A 111 1.04 -0.51 5.25
C GLU A 111 0.06 -1.64 4.91
N CYS A 112 -1.23 -1.41 5.14
CA CYS A 112 -2.29 -2.37 4.80
C CYS A 112 -2.45 -2.58 3.29
N SER A 113 -2.23 -1.55 2.46
CA SER A 113 -2.37 -1.66 1.00
C SER A 113 -1.29 -2.54 0.36
N GLN A 114 -0.18 -2.80 1.04
CA GLN A 114 0.87 -3.72 0.58
C GLN A 114 0.48 -5.19 0.78
N ARG A 115 -0.60 -5.46 1.51
CA ARG A 115 -1.07 -6.82 1.77
C ARG A 115 -1.87 -7.32 0.57
N ALA A 116 -1.86 -8.64 0.35
CA ALA A 116 -2.61 -9.28 -0.72
C ALA A 116 -4.15 -9.06 -0.63
N SER A 117 -4.65 -8.62 0.52
CA SER A 117 -6.05 -8.22 0.72
C SER A 117 -6.04 -6.93 1.53
N ASP A 118 -6.28 -5.82 0.84
CA ASP A 118 -6.43 -4.51 1.46
C ASP A 118 -7.84 -4.42 2.09
N PRO A 119 -7.96 -4.20 3.42
CA PRO A 119 -9.23 -3.99 4.10
C PRO A 119 -9.85 -2.62 3.85
N PHE A 120 -9.10 -1.68 3.26
CA PHE A 120 -9.54 -0.32 2.94
C PHE A 120 -9.92 -0.13 1.46
N ASP A 121 -9.90 -1.22 0.70
CA ASP A 121 -10.40 -1.29 -0.67
C ASP A 121 -11.63 -2.20 -0.71
N VAL A 122 -12.74 -1.66 -1.22
CA VAL A 122 -13.99 -2.38 -1.41
C VAL A 122 -14.17 -2.58 -2.91
N SER A 123 -14.21 -3.84 -3.34
CA SER A 123 -14.21 -4.19 -4.76
C SER A 123 -15.40 -5.07 -5.10
N ALA A 124 -16.09 -4.76 -6.21
CA ALA A 124 -17.17 -5.60 -6.73
C ALA A 124 -16.69 -7.01 -7.16
N GLU A 125 -15.38 -7.27 -7.21
CA GLU A 125 -14.82 -8.60 -7.44
C GLU A 125 -14.99 -9.56 -6.25
N ARG A 126 -15.11 -9.02 -5.03
CA ARG A 126 -15.32 -9.82 -3.81
C ARG A 126 -16.81 -9.98 -3.59
N LEU A 127 -17.26 -11.22 -3.40
CA LEU A 127 -18.69 -11.56 -3.26
C LEU A 127 -19.40 -10.77 -2.14
N THR A 128 -18.70 -10.57 -1.02
CA THR A 128 -19.27 -9.86 0.13
C THR A 128 -19.34 -8.36 -0.11
N ASP A 129 -18.32 -7.79 -0.75
CA ASP A 129 -18.25 -6.37 -1.06
C ASP A 129 -19.30 -6.00 -2.13
N ASP A 130 -19.48 -6.85 -3.14
CA ASP A 130 -20.53 -6.72 -4.15
C ASP A 130 -21.93 -6.70 -3.52
N GLU A 131 -22.22 -7.64 -2.61
CA GLU A 131 -23.51 -7.65 -1.89
C GLU A 131 -23.71 -6.37 -1.05
N ILE A 132 -22.65 -5.85 -0.43
CA ILE A 132 -22.70 -4.59 0.32
C ILE A 132 -22.95 -3.41 -0.62
N MET A 133 -22.26 -3.35 -1.76
CA MET A 133 -22.43 -2.29 -2.76
C MET A 133 -23.85 -2.30 -3.35
N GLN A 134 -24.34 -3.47 -3.74
CA GLN A 134 -25.70 -3.65 -4.25
C GLN A 134 -26.75 -3.23 -3.23
N ARG A 135 -26.60 -3.64 -1.96
CA ARG A 135 -27.52 -3.22 -0.89
C ARG A 135 -27.44 -1.73 -0.60
N ALA A 136 -26.25 -1.15 -0.58
CA ALA A 136 -26.07 0.29 -0.37
C ALA A 136 -26.71 1.12 -1.49
N ALA A 137 -26.57 0.67 -2.75
CA ALA A 137 -27.23 1.25 -3.89
C ALA A 137 -28.75 1.07 -3.85
N PHE A 138 -29.23 -0.12 -3.48
CA PHE A 138 -30.66 -0.41 -3.36
C PHE A 138 -31.32 0.41 -2.26
N VAL A 139 -30.68 0.58 -1.10
CA VAL A 139 -31.19 1.42 0.00
C VAL A 139 -31.28 2.89 -0.42
N ARG A 140 -30.35 3.37 -1.25
CA ARG A 140 -30.42 4.71 -1.83
C ARG A 140 -31.60 4.86 -2.81
N ASN A 141 -31.88 3.81 -3.59
CA ASN A 141 -32.94 3.80 -4.60
C ASN A 141 -34.33 3.44 -4.05
N ALA A 142 -34.43 2.91 -2.83
CA ALA A 142 -35.70 2.53 -2.19
C ALA A 142 -36.56 3.74 -1.77
N TRP A 143 -36.08 4.99 -1.95
CA TRP A 143 -36.76 6.20 -1.49
C TRP A 143 -36.84 7.35 -2.51
N GLN A 144 -36.57 7.17 -3.81
CA GLN A 144 -36.76 8.26 -4.79
C GLN A 144 -36.90 7.83 -6.27
N THR A 145 -37.60 8.69 -7.02
CA THR A 145 -38.20 8.64 -8.38
C THR A 145 -37.31 8.10 -9.52
N ASP A 146 -37.94 7.61 -10.60
CA ASP A 146 -37.33 6.97 -11.80
C ASP A 146 -36.19 7.76 -12.48
N GLU A 147 -36.15 9.09 -12.39
CA GLU A 147 -35.09 9.91 -13.01
C GLU A 147 -33.72 9.80 -12.32
N GLU A 148 -33.69 9.61 -11.00
CA GLU A 148 -32.42 9.45 -10.27
C GLU A 148 -31.84 8.06 -10.40
N PHE A 149 -32.69 7.06 -10.61
CA PHE A 149 -32.30 5.69 -10.90
C PHE A 149 -31.44 5.61 -12.16
N HIS A 150 -31.82 6.31 -13.23
CA HIS A 150 -31.03 6.36 -14.47
C HIS A 150 -29.70 7.10 -14.33
N ALA A 151 -29.62 8.13 -13.48
CA ALA A 151 -28.37 8.82 -13.18
C ALA A 151 -27.43 7.96 -12.31
N LEU A 152 -27.98 7.19 -11.37
CA LEU A 152 -27.20 6.24 -10.58
C LEU A 152 -26.72 5.07 -11.44
N ASP A 153 -27.57 4.54 -12.33
CA ASP A 153 -27.24 3.49 -13.30
C ASP A 153 -26.20 3.96 -14.35
N ALA A 154 -26.13 5.26 -14.62
CA ALA A 154 -25.07 5.84 -15.45
C ALA A 154 -23.70 5.87 -14.74
N VAL A 155 -23.67 6.17 -13.43
CA VAL A 155 -22.43 6.28 -12.62
C VAL A 155 -21.99 4.93 -12.06
N MET A 156 -22.96 4.11 -11.70
CA MET A 156 -22.85 2.78 -11.11
C MET A 156 -23.89 1.91 -11.83
N PRO A 157 -23.56 1.31 -12.99
CA PRO A 157 -24.51 0.51 -13.76
C PRO A 157 -24.94 -0.69 -12.94
N LEU A 158 -26.05 -0.53 -12.22
CA LEU A 158 -26.78 -1.53 -11.47
C LEU A 158 -27.64 -2.29 -12.48
N GLY A 159 -26.94 -2.82 -13.50
CA GLY A 159 -27.51 -3.77 -14.41
C GLY A 159 -28.03 -4.94 -13.58
N THR A 160 -29.20 -5.43 -13.95
CA THR A 160 -29.89 -6.61 -13.42
C THR A 160 -29.12 -7.93 -13.67
N GLY A 161 -27.82 -7.85 -13.92
CA GLY A 161 -26.89 -8.97 -14.05
C GLY A 161 -25.88 -8.98 -12.90
N PRO A 162 -25.31 -10.15 -12.56
CA PRO A 162 -24.32 -10.26 -11.49
C PRO A 162 -23.16 -9.32 -11.82
N PHE A 163 -22.87 -8.38 -10.91
CA PHE A 163 -21.68 -7.54 -10.97
C PHE A 163 -20.45 -8.44 -10.98
N SER A 164 -19.94 -8.70 -12.17
CA SER A 164 -18.77 -9.53 -12.44
C SER A 164 -18.88 -11.00 -12.03
N LYS A 165 -18.18 -11.86 -12.77
CA LYS A 165 -17.80 -13.17 -12.26
C LYS A 165 -16.84 -12.93 -11.10
N SER A 166 -17.34 -12.91 -9.87
CA SER A 166 -16.48 -12.93 -8.69
C SER A 166 -15.54 -14.13 -8.81
N TRP A 167 -14.23 -13.90 -8.87
CA TRP A 167 -13.26 -15.00 -8.88
C TRP A 167 -13.18 -15.67 -7.50
N GLU A 168 -13.68 -15.01 -6.44
CA GLU A 168 -13.87 -15.62 -5.14
C GLU A 168 -15.02 -16.63 -5.17
N ALA A 169 -14.70 -17.91 -5.01
CA ALA A 169 -15.70 -18.97 -4.89
C ALA A 169 -16.42 -18.99 -3.52
N GLN A 170 -15.94 -18.21 -2.54
CA GLN A 170 -16.43 -18.24 -1.17
C GLN A 170 -16.33 -16.86 -0.51
N ARG A 171 -17.32 -16.51 0.33
CA ARG A 171 -17.34 -15.27 1.13
C ARG A 171 -16.21 -15.28 2.14
N ASN A 172 -15.21 -14.42 1.94
CA ASN A 172 -14.09 -14.27 2.86
C ASN A 172 -14.33 -13.07 3.80
N PRO A 173 -14.01 -13.19 5.11
CA PRO A 173 -14.04 -12.05 6.01
C PRO A 173 -12.96 -11.03 5.65
N ILE A 174 -13.20 -9.76 5.98
CA ILE A 174 -12.23 -8.66 5.78
C ILE A 174 -10.90 -9.02 6.48
N GLY A 175 -9.80 -8.98 5.73
CA GLY A 175 -8.47 -9.36 6.22
C GLY A 175 -8.18 -10.88 6.24
N GLY A 176 -9.08 -11.69 5.70
CA GLY A 176 -8.97 -13.15 5.65
C GLY A 176 -9.14 -13.82 7.03
N THR A 177 -8.95 -15.14 7.07
CA THR A 177 -8.95 -15.84 8.36
C THR A 177 -7.65 -15.59 9.10
N ARG A 178 -7.73 -15.36 10.42
CA ARG A 178 -6.56 -15.12 11.30
C ARG A 178 -5.45 -16.16 11.12
N HIS A 179 -5.81 -17.41 10.81
CA HIS A 179 -4.85 -18.48 10.54
C HIS A 179 -4.17 -18.38 9.17
N ALA A 180 -4.89 -17.93 8.13
CA ALA A 180 -4.33 -17.82 6.78
C ALA A 180 -3.36 -16.64 6.64
N SER A 181 -3.62 -15.52 7.32
CA SER A 181 -2.77 -14.33 7.31
C SER A 181 -1.45 -14.53 8.06
N ILE A 182 -1.46 -15.26 9.18
CA ILE A 182 -0.25 -15.61 9.93
C ILE A 182 0.68 -16.49 9.10
N ARG A 183 0.13 -17.45 8.34
CA ARG A 183 0.94 -18.39 7.58
C ARG A 183 1.72 -17.72 6.44
N LYS A 184 1.08 -16.85 5.66
CA LYS A 184 1.72 -16.15 4.53
C LYS A 184 2.82 -15.20 4.98
N THR A 185 2.55 -14.41 6.04
CA THR A 185 3.53 -13.48 6.61
C THR A 185 4.73 -14.23 7.21
N TRP A 186 4.47 -15.35 7.88
CA TRP A 186 5.53 -16.20 8.42
C TRP A 186 6.43 -16.81 7.33
N TYR A 187 5.85 -17.33 6.23
CA TYR A 187 6.64 -17.88 5.13
C TYR A 187 7.49 -16.82 4.43
N GLY A 188 6.94 -15.62 4.18
CA GLY A 188 7.70 -14.53 3.55
C GLY A 188 8.88 -14.09 4.40
N ALA A 189 8.64 -13.82 5.68
CA ALA A 189 9.70 -13.46 6.63
C ALA A 189 10.72 -14.59 6.81
N PHE A 190 10.28 -15.85 6.80
CA PHE A 190 11.18 -16.99 6.87
C PHE A 190 12.05 -17.12 5.62
N LEU A 191 11.48 -16.93 4.42
CA LEU A 191 12.21 -17.03 3.15
C LEU A 191 13.24 -15.92 3.01
N GLU A 192 12.91 -14.70 3.44
CA GLU A 192 13.84 -13.58 3.49
C GLU A 192 15.02 -13.87 4.43
N ARG A 193 14.72 -14.35 5.65
CA ARG A 193 15.76 -14.77 6.61
C ARG A 193 16.63 -15.91 6.08
N LEU A 194 16.02 -16.89 5.42
CA LEU A 194 16.73 -17.99 4.79
C LEU A 194 17.63 -17.52 3.65
N GLY A 195 17.15 -16.57 2.85
CA GLY A 195 17.94 -15.93 1.79
C GLY A 195 19.18 -15.23 2.35
N PHE A 196 19.03 -14.42 3.40
CA PHE A 196 20.18 -13.78 4.06
C PHE A 196 21.12 -14.79 4.71
N ALA A 197 20.60 -15.86 5.32
CA ALA A 197 21.41 -16.91 5.91
C ALA A 197 22.24 -17.65 4.85
N ILE A 198 21.64 -18.01 3.72
CA ILE A 198 22.34 -18.67 2.61
C ILE A 198 23.39 -17.73 2.01
N LEU A 199 23.06 -16.45 1.83
CA LEU A 199 23.97 -15.46 1.27
C LEU A 199 25.18 -15.25 2.19
N GLY A 200 24.96 -15.13 3.50
CA GLY A 200 26.03 -15.07 4.50
C GLY A 200 26.86 -16.35 4.57
N ALA A 201 26.23 -17.52 4.52
CA ALA A 201 26.93 -18.81 4.52
C ALA A 201 27.78 -18.99 3.26
N GLY A 202 27.26 -18.64 2.09
CA GLY A 202 28.03 -18.63 0.84
C GLY A 202 29.24 -17.70 0.92
N PHE A 203 29.07 -16.54 1.54
CA PHE A 203 30.14 -15.56 1.71
C PHE A 203 31.26 -16.05 2.67
N LEU A 204 30.94 -16.93 3.62
CA LEU A 204 31.94 -17.58 4.49
C LEU A 204 32.58 -18.82 3.85
N LEU A 205 31.79 -19.65 3.18
CA LEU A 205 32.25 -20.92 2.59
C LEU A 205 33.05 -20.71 1.31
N ALA A 206 32.72 -19.71 0.49
CA ALA A 206 33.40 -19.43 -0.77
C ALA A 206 34.92 -19.20 -0.61
N PRO A 207 35.40 -18.29 0.27
CA PRO A 207 36.84 -18.09 0.44
C PRO A 207 37.53 -19.34 1.02
N MET A 208 36.86 -20.10 1.90
CA MET A 208 37.40 -21.37 2.38
C MET A 208 37.61 -22.38 1.25
N TRP A 209 36.62 -22.56 0.39
CA TRP A 209 36.70 -23.49 -0.74
C TRP A 209 37.80 -23.09 -1.72
N ILE A 210 37.93 -21.80 -2.01
CA ILE A 210 38.98 -21.28 -2.90
C ILE A 210 40.38 -21.54 -2.30
N MET A 211 40.55 -21.36 -0.99
CA MET A 211 41.84 -21.61 -0.32
C MET A 211 42.22 -23.08 -0.28
N VAL A 212 41.27 -23.99 -0.12
CA VAL A 212 41.55 -25.43 -0.17
C VAL A 212 41.98 -25.85 -1.58
N LEU A 213 41.38 -25.27 -2.61
CA LEU A 213 41.66 -25.62 -4.01
C LEU A 213 43.01 -25.08 -4.51
N HIS A 214 43.39 -23.87 -4.09
CA HIS A 214 44.63 -23.23 -4.51
C HIS A 214 45.53 -22.92 -3.30
N LYS A 215 46.39 -23.88 -2.95
CA LYS A 215 47.40 -23.77 -1.87
C LYS A 215 48.59 -22.87 -2.24
N THR A 216 48.33 -21.66 -2.70
CA THR A 216 49.39 -20.66 -2.90
C THR A 216 49.15 -19.47 -1.98
N ARG A 217 50.22 -19.00 -1.33
CA ARG A 217 50.18 -17.92 -0.34
C ARG A 217 49.54 -16.63 -0.89
N ASN A 218 49.78 -16.34 -2.18
CA ASN A 218 49.24 -15.16 -2.84
C ASN A 218 47.72 -15.27 -3.05
N THR A 219 47.19 -16.43 -3.43
CA THR A 219 45.74 -16.63 -3.59
C THR A 219 45.00 -16.48 -2.27
N CYS A 220 45.57 -16.94 -1.17
CA CYS A 220 44.98 -16.83 0.17
C CYS A 220 44.86 -15.36 0.63
N LEU A 221 45.90 -14.56 0.41
CA LEU A 221 45.91 -13.13 0.77
C LEU A 221 44.97 -12.30 -0.12
N ILE A 222 44.95 -12.57 -1.43
CA ILE A 222 44.10 -11.84 -2.38
C ILE A 222 42.62 -12.15 -2.14
N THR A 223 42.28 -13.42 -1.91
CA THR A 223 40.88 -13.83 -1.67
C THR A 223 40.33 -13.26 -0.38
N THR A 224 41.08 -13.29 0.73
CA THR A 224 40.63 -12.69 1.99
C THR A 224 40.42 -11.19 1.88
N THR A 225 41.38 -10.45 1.34
CA THR A 225 41.27 -9.00 1.21
C THR A 225 40.10 -8.61 0.31
N ALA A 226 39.90 -9.28 -0.83
CA ALA A 226 38.78 -9.02 -1.72
C ALA A 226 37.42 -9.29 -1.04
N PHE A 227 37.26 -10.44 -0.38
CA PHE A 227 36.00 -10.80 0.27
C PHE A 227 35.69 -9.89 1.46
N VAL A 228 36.66 -9.54 2.30
CA VAL A 228 36.46 -8.59 3.42
C VAL A 228 36.01 -7.22 2.92
N VAL A 229 36.62 -6.70 1.84
CA VAL A 229 36.23 -5.40 1.25
C VAL A 229 34.81 -5.44 0.70
N VAL A 230 34.45 -6.49 -0.05
CA VAL A 230 33.10 -6.64 -0.59
C VAL A 230 32.07 -6.79 0.53
N PHE A 231 32.35 -7.58 1.56
CA PHE A 231 31.47 -7.74 2.72
C PHE A 231 31.26 -6.44 3.49
N GLY A 232 32.36 -5.73 3.79
CA GLY A 232 32.30 -4.45 4.50
C GLY A 232 31.53 -3.39 3.73
N THR A 233 31.69 -3.36 2.40
CA THR A 233 30.93 -2.46 1.50
C THR A 233 29.44 -2.80 1.52
N LEU A 234 29.08 -4.09 1.46
CA LEU A 234 27.68 -4.54 1.54
C LEU A 234 27.04 -4.21 2.90
N LEU A 235 27.77 -4.41 4.00
CA LEU A 235 27.29 -4.02 5.34
C LEU A 235 27.13 -2.50 5.47
N ALA A 236 28.07 -1.72 4.95
CA ALA A 236 28.01 -0.25 4.98
C ALA A 236 26.79 0.29 4.22
N TRP A 237 26.36 -0.38 3.16
CA TRP A 237 25.17 0.02 2.43
C TRP A 237 23.87 -0.40 3.15
N ARG A 238 23.88 -1.51 3.89
CA ARG A 238 22.67 -2.09 4.46
C ARG A 238 22.38 -1.69 5.91
N MET A 239 23.40 -1.28 6.67
CA MET A 239 23.27 -0.89 8.07
C MET A 239 23.28 0.63 8.22
N GLU A 240 22.32 1.17 8.97
CA GLU A 240 22.24 2.60 9.27
C GLU A 240 23.25 3.03 10.35
N LYS A 241 23.70 2.09 11.18
CA LYS A 241 24.60 2.35 12.32
C LYS A 241 26.04 1.97 11.98
N PRO A 242 27.01 2.89 12.08
CA PRO A 242 28.40 2.62 11.72
C PRO A 242 29.06 1.59 12.66
N ALA A 243 28.65 1.52 13.93
CA ALA A 243 29.19 0.57 14.90
C ALA A 243 28.93 -0.89 14.51
N ASP A 244 27.73 -1.17 13.99
CA ASP A 244 27.32 -2.52 13.58
C ASP A 244 28.10 -2.98 12.33
N VAL A 245 28.41 -2.04 11.42
CA VAL A 245 29.23 -2.28 10.23
C VAL A 245 30.66 -2.69 10.62
N ILE A 246 31.28 -1.92 11.52
CA ILE A 246 32.65 -2.19 11.98
C ILE A 246 32.70 -3.53 12.72
N ALA A 247 31.77 -3.77 13.64
CA ALA A 247 31.71 -5.02 14.40
C ALA A 247 31.51 -6.24 13.48
N GLY A 248 30.59 -6.16 12.52
CA GLY A 248 30.35 -7.23 11.55
C GLY A 248 31.55 -7.50 10.65
N THR A 249 32.20 -6.45 10.14
CA THR A 249 33.38 -6.57 9.26
C THR A 249 34.58 -7.15 10.01
N LEU A 250 34.81 -6.72 11.26
CA LEU A 250 35.87 -7.27 12.11
C LEU A 250 35.64 -8.75 12.42
N ALA A 251 34.40 -9.13 12.77
CA ALA A 251 34.06 -10.53 13.03
C ALA A 251 34.31 -11.40 11.79
N TYR A 252 33.89 -10.93 10.62
CA TYR A 252 34.12 -11.64 9.35
C TYR A 252 35.61 -11.76 9.00
N ALA A 253 36.37 -10.67 9.14
CA ALA A 253 37.81 -10.66 8.90
C ALA A 253 38.56 -11.59 9.85
N ALA A 254 38.20 -11.60 11.14
CA ALA A 254 38.80 -12.48 12.14
C ALA A 254 38.65 -13.96 11.76
N VAL A 255 37.45 -14.37 11.35
CA VAL A 255 37.19 -15.74 10.91
C VAL A 255 38.07 -16.11 9.72
N LEU A 256 38.14 -15.26 8.68
CA LEU A 256 38.96 -15.55 7.50
C LEU A 256 40.46 -15.57 7.79
N VAL A 257 40.97 -14.67 8.63
CA VAL A 257 42.39 -14.61 9.00
C VAL A 257 42.83 -15.88 9.72
N VAL A 258 41.97 -16.47 10.56
CA VAL A 258 42.27 -17.78 11.18
C VAL A 258 42.50 -18.85 10.12
N PHE A 259 41.68 -18.89 9.06
CA PHE A 259 41.86 -19.87 7.99
C PHE A 259 43.10 -19.61 7.12
N VAL A 260 43.45 -18.33 6.89
CA VAL A 260 44.72 -17.98 6.24
C VAL A 260 45.90 -18.49 7.07
N GLY A 261 45.86 -18.28 8.39
CA GLY A 261 46.92 -18.72 9.31
C GLY A 261 47.10 -20.24 9.37
N LEU A 262 46.05 -21.02 9.10
CA LEU A 262 46.09 -22.48 9.02
C LEU A 262 46.50 -23.01 7.64
N ALA A 263 46.40 -22.19 6.59
CA ALA A 263 46.71 -22.57 5.21
C ALA A 263 48.17 -22.31 4.79
N VAL A 264 48.96 -21.69 5.68
CA VAL A 264 50.40 -21.40 5.52
C VAL A 264 51.25 -22.53 6.10
#